data_AF-A0A436DH94-F1
#
_entry.id   AF-A0A436DH94-F1
#
_cell.length_a   1.000
_cell.length_b   1.000
_cell.length_c   1.000
_cell.angle_alpha   90.00
_cell.angle_beta   90.00
_cell.angle_gamma   90.00
#
_symmetry.space_group_name_H-M   'P 1'
#
loop_
_entity.id
_entity.type
_entity.pdbx_description
1 polymer ?
#
loop_
_entity_poly.entity_id
_entity_poly.type
_entity_poly.pdbx_seq_one_letter_code
_entity_poly.pdbx_strand_id
1 'polypeptide(L)'
;MTRDIWPPDQFAWLDATFTHSPVGEYLREGMPAGLRAPGPRGESCLVHNTGTLIVVDDGTDTHVLYDTKPLEERATKNLYERICDTTRSLTATMGLSDSLTLDWRSLNDEQFEQLCYDILYAHAMFDSSTIRKLGSSRSRDGGRDIEIMEAARSAGNKGRKWIFQCKLTQSNSLGATKVQDIGDMVDLHAAEGFGVMTSALIDATLYDKIDGICDRRSIRTLNFSVLELNRVLVRNPTVRKRYFPDS
;
A
#
# COMPACT_ATOMS: atom_id res chain seq x y z
N MET A 1 1.89 -43.05 -19.19
CA MET A 1 1.81 -43.81 -17.92
C MET A 1 1.03 -42.96 -16.93
N THR A 2 -0.29 -43.08 -16.97
CA THR A 2 -1.22 -42.50 -16.01
C THR A 2 -1.16 -43.32 -14.73
N ARG A 3 -0.87 -42.68 -13.60
CA ARG A 3 -1.02 -43.33 -12.29
C ARG A 3 -2.51 -43.28 -11.94
N ASP A 4 -3.13 -44.44 -11.88
CA ASP A 4 -4.48 -44.60 -11.32
C ASP A 4 -4.42 -44.28 -9.82
N ILE A 5 -5.01 -43.15 -9.44
CA ILE A 5 -5.21 -42.79 -8.03
C ILE A 5 -6.53 -43.41 -7.60
N TRP A 6 -6.46 -44.30 -6.60
CA TRP A 6 -7.62 -44.91 -5.97
C TRP A 6 -7.72 -44.42 -4.50
N PRO A 7 -8.91 -44.02 -4.02
CA PRO A 7 -10.18 -43.96 -4.75
C PRO A 7 -10.19 -42.83 -5.80
N PRO A 8 -11.02 -42.94 -6.86
CA PRO A 8 -11.18 -41.86 -7.83
C PRO A 8 -11.66 -40.62 -7.07
N ASP A 9 -11.06 -39.47 -7.39
CA ASP A 9 -11.50 -38.19 -6.86
C ASP A 9 -12.96 -37.96 -7.31
N GLN A 10 -13.89 -38.24 -6.40
CA GLN A 10 -15.33 -38.11 -6.64
C GLN A 10 -15.78 -36.66 -6.85
N PHE A 11 -14.91 -35.71 -6.56
CA PHE A 11 -15.24 -34.29 -6.48
C PHE A 11 -14.44 -33.43 -7.47
N ALA A 12 -13.52 -34.02 -8.23
CA ALA A 12 -12.68 -33.33 -9.21
C ALA A 12 -12.01 -32.06 -8.64
N TRP A 13 -11.45 -32.13 -7.42
CA TRP A 13 -10.79 -30.99 -6.75
C TRP A 13 -9.58 -30.44 -7.53
N LEU A 14 -9.08 -31.20 -8.51
CA LEU A 14 -8.00 -30.77 -9.41
C LEU A 14 -8.46 -29.80 -10.50
N ASP A 15 -9.77 -29.67 -10.73
CA ASP A 15 -10.34 -28.69 -11.65
C ASP A 15 -10.96 -27.56 -10.81
N ALA A 16 -10.16 -26.55 -10.50
CA ALA A 16 -10.62 -25.31 -9.86
C ALA A 16 -11.48 -24.44 -10.81
N THR A 17 -12.35 -25.07 -11.60
CA THR A 17 -13.47 -24.40 -12.23
C THR A 17 -14.56 -24.27 -11.19
N PHE A 18 -14.84 -23.03 -10.78
CA PHE A 18 -16.06 -22.55 -10.13
C PHE A 18 -17.20 -23.57 -10.16
N THR A 19 -17.27 -24.46 -9.18
CA THR A 19 -18.18 -25.62 -9.27
C THR A 19 -19.30 -25.47 -8.27
N HIS A 20 -20.40 -24.94 -8.77
CA HIS A 20 -21.73 -25.38 -8.36
C HIS A 20 -21.74 -26.91 -8.33
N SER A 21 -21.80 -27.50 -7.14
CA SER A 21 -21.96 -28.95 -6.98
C SER A 21 -23.43 -29.31 -7.18
N PRO A 22 -23.79 -30.10 -8.21
CA PRO A 22 -25.17 -30.58 -8.36
C PRO A 22 -25.63 -31.49 -7.21
N VAL A 23 -24.71 -31.90 -6.33
CA VAL A 23 -25.00 -32.66 -5.10
C VAL A 23 -25.36 -31.74 -3.93
N GLY A 24 -25.02 -30.44 -4.01
CA GLY A 24 -25.28 -29.46 -2.96
C GLY A 24 -26.76 -29.21 -2.69
N GLU A 25 -27.59 -29.19 -3.74
CA GLU A 25 -29.05 -29.07 -3.60
C GLU A 25 -29.65 -30.32 -2.93
N TYR A 26 -29.24 -31.52 -3.35
CA TYR A 26 -29.70 -32.80 -2.78
C TYR A 26 -29.32 -32.96 -1.30
N LEU A 27 -28.12 -32.52 -0.90
CA LEU A 27 -27.66 -32.56 0.50
C LEU A 27 -28.37 -31.51 1.37
N ARG A 28 -28.72 -30.34 0.80
CA ARG A 28 -29.50 -29.32 1.50
C ARG A 28 -30.91 -29.81 1.81
N GLU A 29 -31.59 -30.49 0.90
CA GLU A 29 -32.97 -30.97 1.10
C GLU A 29 -33.09 -32.00 2.24
N GLY A 30 -32.09 -32.85 2.46
CA GLY A 30 -32.09 -33.88 3.52
C GLY A 30 -31.64 -33.42 4.91
N MET A 31 -31.01 -32.24 5.02
CA MET A 31 -30.41 -31.76 6.29
C MET A 31 -31.39 -30.87 7.09
N PRO A 32 -31.68 -31.20 8.36
CA PRO A 32 -32.51 -30.36 9.24
C PRO A 32 -31.96 -28.94 9.32
N ALA A 33 -32.84 -27.93 9.26
CA ALA A 33 -32.45 -26.52 9.20
C ALA A 33 -31.48 -26.08 10.33
N GLY A 34 -31.58 -26.70 11.52
CA GLY A 34 -30.71 -26.43 12.68
C GLY A 34 -29.30 -27.01 12.60
N LEU A 35 -29.02 -27.90 11.64
CA LEU A 35 -27.69 -28.48 11.38
C LEU A 35 -27.02 -27.88 10.13
N ARG A 36 -27.69 -26.97 9.43
CA ARG A 36 -27.11 -26.28 8.27
C ARG A 36 -26.15 -25.21 8.78
N ALA A 37 -24.99 -25.10 8.14
CA ALA A 37 -24.15 -23.93 8.33
C ALA A 37 -24.98 -22.67 7.99
N PRO A 38 -24.90 -21.61 8.81
CA PRO A 38 -25.56 -20.35 8.46
C PRO A 38 -25.03 -19.88 7.11
N GLY A 39 -25.93 -19.62 6.17
CA GLY A 39 -25.57 -19.06 4.87
C GLY A 39 -24.94 -17.67 5.02
N PRO A 40 -24.21 -17.21 3.99
CA PRO A 40 -23.62 -15.88 4.00
C PRO A 40 -24.67 -14.80 4.27
N ARG A 41 -24.31 -13.82 5.10
CA ARG A 41 -25.23 -12.75 5.54
C ARG A 41 -25.33 -11.57 4.55
N GLY A 42 -24.59 -11.64 3.44
CA GLY A 42 -24.55 -10.64 2.36
C GLY A 42 -23.30 -10.84 1.48
N GLU A 43 -23.26 -10.16 0.34
CA GLU A 43 -22.09 -10.17 -0.55
C GLU A 43 -20.88 -9.55 0.17
N SER A 44 -19.78 -10.30 0.26
CA SER A 44 -18.60 -9.89 1.03
C SER A 44 -17.32 -10.51 0.45
N CYS A 45 -16.19 -9.82 0.60
CA CYS A 45 -14.89 -10.35 0.21
C CYS A 45 -13.86 -9.99 1.27
N LEU A 46 -13.27 -11.02 1.89
CA LEU A 46 -12.26 -10.90 2.92
C LEU A 46 -10.94 -11.44 2.38
N VAL A 47 -9.90 -10.61 2.40
CA VAL A 47 -8.56 -10.97 1.96
C VAL A 47 -7.67 -11.03 3.19
N HIS A 48 -7.05 -12.17 3.46
CA HIS A 48 -6.06 -12.30 4.51
C HIS A 48 -4.86 -11.39 4.19
N ASN A 49 -4.21 -10.82 5.20
CA ASN A 49 -3.15 -9.82 5.01
C ASN A 49 -1.94 -10.31 4.18
N THR A 50 -1.70 -11.61 4.12
CA THR A 50 -0.66 -12.23 3.28
C THR A 50 -1.10 -12.49 1.83
N GLY A 51 -2.39 -12.32 1.50
CA GLY A 51 -2.97 -12.66 0.21
C GLY A 51 -3.06 -14.17 -0.07
N THR A 52 -2.76 -15.02 0.91
CA THR A 52 -2.77 -16.50 0.76
C THR A 52 -4.13 -17.14 0.96
N LEU A 53 -5.10 -16.35 1.43
CA LEU A 53 -6.46 -16.78 1.71
C LEU A 53 -7.42 -15.64 1.34
N ILE A 54 -8.43 -15.96 0.55
CA ILE A 54 -9.53 -15.06 0.22
C ILE A 54 -10.83 -15.81 0.50
N VAL A 55 -11.74 -15.16 1.22
CA VAL A 55 -13.10 -15.67 1.45
C VAL A 55 -14.06 -14.75 0.72
N VAL A 56 -14.85 -15.31 -0.19
CA VAL A 56 -15.85 -14.57 -0.96
C VAL A 56 -17.22 -15.13 -0.62
N ASP A 57 -18.10 -14.29 -0.09
CA ASP A 57 -19.50 -14.57 0.06
C ASP A 57 -20.23 -13.95 -1.14
N ASP A 58 -20.92 -14.77 -1.96
CA ASP A 58 -21.68 -14.28 -3.12
C ASP A 58 -23.17 -14.09 -2.82
N GLY A 59 -23.55 -14.15 -1.54
CA GLY A 59 -24.94 -14.08 -1.08
C GLY A 59 -25.66 -15.43 -1.09
N THR A 60 -25.10 -16.46 -1.73
CA THR A 60 -25.67 -17.81 -1.75
C THR A 60 -24.77 -18.84 -1.07
N ASP A 61 -23.47 -18.78 -1.38
CA ASP A 61 -22.44 -19.67 -0.90
C ASP A 61 -21.20 -18.89 -0.43
N THR A 62 -20.39 -19.54 0.41
CA THR A 62 -19.10 -19.02 0.87
C THR A 62 -17.98 -19.76 0.14
N HIS A 63 -17.20 -19.04 -0.65
CA HIS A 63 -16.06 -19.53 -1.40
C HIS A 63 -14.77 -19.28 -0.62
N VAL A 64 -13.96 -20.32 -0.44
CA VAL A 64 -12.67 -20.21 0.23
C VAL A 64 -11.57 -20.50 -0.78
N LEU A 65 -10.83 -19.46 -1.15
CA LEU A 65 -9.70 -19.50 -2.08
C LEU A 65 -8.41 -19.54 -1.26
N TYR A 66 -7.65 -20.62 -1.36
CA TYR A 66 -6.41 -20.84 -0.63
C TYR A 66 -5.39 -21.55 -1.54
N ASP A 67 -4.17 -21.76 -1.02
CA ASP A 67 -3.03 -22.28 -1.80
C ASP A 67 -2.68 -21.41 -3.02
N THR A 68 -2.78 -20.09 -2.84
CA THR A 68 -2.42 -19.14 -3.89
C THR A 68 -0.90 -19.09 -4.04
N LYS A 69 -0.42 -19.11 -5.29
CA LYS A 69 0.99 -18.88 -5.61
C LYS A 69 1.23 -17.39 -5.83
N PRO A 70 2.33 -16.83 -5.32
CA PRO A 70 2.74 -15.46 -5.66
C PRO A 70 2.82 -15.30 -7.17
N LEU A 71 2.26 -14.20 -7.68
CA LEU A 71 2.41 -13.84 -9.10
C LEU A 71 3.86 -13.50 -9.40
N GLU A 72 4.41 -14.10 -10.46
CA GLU A 72 5.71 -13.70 -10.98
C GLU A 72 5.69 -12.25 -11.48
N GLU A 73 6.85 -11.59 -11.52
CA GLU A 73 6.97 -10.15 -11.79
C GLU A 73 6.26 -9.74 -13.10
N ARG A 74 6.40 -10.54 -14.16
CA ARG A 74 5.74 -10.29 -15.45
C ARG A 74 4.22 -10.36 -15.35
N ALA A 75 3.70 -11.35 -14.61
CA ALA A 75 2.26 -11.51 -14.41
C ALA A 75 1.69 -10.38 -13.54
N THR A 76 2.44 -9.96 -12.52
CA THR A 76 2.11 -8.80 -11.68
C THR A 76 2.04 -7.50 -12.50
N LYS A 77 3.00 -7.27 -13.41
CA LYS A 77 2.97 -6.10 -14.31
C LYS A 77 1.77 -6.13 -15.26
N ASN A 78 1.47 -7.28 -15.86
CA ASN A 78 0.32 -7.42 -16.75
C ASN A 78 -1.01 -7.21 -16.01
N LEU A 79 -1.12 -7.76 -14.80
CA LEU A 79 -2.29 -7.54 -13.93
C LEU A 79 -2.43 -6.05 -13.58
N TYR A 80 -1.33 -5.38 -13.24
CA TYR A 80 -1.32 -3.95 -12.96
C TYR A 80 -1.79 -3.12 -14.16
N GLU A 81 -1.29 -3.41 -15.36
CA GLU A 81 -1.72 -2.75 -16.60
C GLU A 81 -3.23 -2.93 -16.83
N ARG A 82 -3.74 -4.15 -16.71
CA ARG A 82 -5.16 -4.46 -16.85
C ARG A 82 -6.04 -3.75 -15.82
N ILE A 83 -5.61 -3.69 -14.57
CA ILE A 83 -6.30 -2.93 -13.53
C ILE A 83 -6.33 -1.45 -13.93
N CYS A 84 -5.19 -0.88 -14.33
CA CYS A 84 -5.12 0.52 -14.75
C CYS A 84 -5.99 0.84 -15.97
N ASP A 85 -6.08 -0.06 -16.95
CA ASP A 85 -6.96 0.09 -18.10
C ASP A 85 -8.43 0.04 -17.66
N THR A 86 -8.80 -0.94 -16.83
CA THR A 86 -10.16 -1.09 -16.31
C THR A 86 -10.57 0.11 -15.47
N THR A 87 -9.69 0.59 -14.59
CA THR A 87 -9.92 1.79 -13.79
C THR A 87 -10.06 3.02 -14.68
N ARG A 88 -9.21 3.21 -15.70
CA ARG A 88 -9.34 4.32 -16.65
C ARG A 88 -10.66 4.26 -17.42
N SER A 89 -11.05 3.09 -17.92
CA SER A 89 -12.34 2.90 -18.59
C SER A 89 -13.52 3.20 -17.68
N LEU A 90 -13.49 2.76 -16.42
CA LEU A 90 -14.53 3.06 -15.44
C LEU A 90 -14.59 4.56 -15.14
N THR A 91 -13.44 5.19 -14.92
CA THR A 91 -13.29 6.62 -14.61
C THR A 91 -13.81 7.48 -15.76
N ALA A 92 -13.47 7.13 -17.00
CA ALA A 92 -13.99 7.76 -18.22
C ALA A 92 -15.50 7.58 -18.38
N THR A 93 -16.03 6.39 -18.08
CA THR A 93 -17.48 6.09 -18.12
C THR A 93 -18.24 6.90 -17.07
N MET A 94 -17.61 7.18 -15.93
CA MET A 94 -18.15 8.02 -14.86
C MET A 94 -17.97 9.53 -15.11
N GLY A 95 -17.37 9.93 -16.25
CA GLY A 95 -17.13 11.34 -16.60
C GLY A 95 -16.07 12.03 -15.73
N LEU A 96 -15.23 11.26 -15.03
CA LEU A 96 -14.13 11.78 -14.24
C LEU A 96 -12.91 11.92 -15.18
N SER A 97 -12.48 13.15 -15.46
CA SER A 97 -11.33 13.41 -16.35
C SER A 97 -9.99 13.25 -15.62
N ASP A 98 -9.04 12.57 -16.29
CA ASP A 98 -7.73 12.08 -15.81
C ASP A 98 -6.67 13.16 -15.44
N SER A 99 -7.05 14.43 -15.27
CA SER A 99 -6.13 15.46 -14.78
C SER A 99 -6.39 15.73 -13.29
N LEU A 100 -5.84 14.88 -12.42
CA LEU A 100 -5.86 15.13 -10.99
C LEU A 100 -5.01 16.36 -10.68
N THR A 101 -5.67 17.52 -10.54
CA THR A 101 -5.02 18.78 -10.18
C THR A 101 -5.22 18.98 -8.68
N LEU A 102 -4.27 18.52 -7.88
CA LEU A 102 -4.29 18.74 -6.43
C LEU A 102 -3.75 20.13 -6.13
N ASP A 103 -4.57 20.98 -5.50
CA ASP A 103 -4.11 22.28 -5.03
C ASP A 103 -3.34 22.16 -3.72
N TRP A 104 -2.04 21.88 -3.82
CA TRP A 104 -1.11 21.78 -2.69
C TRP A 104 -1.05 23.07 -1.83
N ARG A 105 -1.52 24.23 -2.35
CA ARG A 105 -1.56 25.49 -1.59
C ARG A 105 -2.65 25.52 -0.53
N SER A 106 -3.65 24.64 -0.66
CA SER A 106 -4.72 24.50 0.34
C SER A 106 -4.25 23.90 1.66
N LEU A 107 -3.10 23.22 1.65
CA LEU A 107 -2.52 22.60 2.83
C LEU A 107 -1.62 23.59 3.58
N ASN A 108 -1.60 23.48 4.90
CA ASN A 108 -0.54 24.02 5.75
C ASN A 108 0.50 22.95 6.10
N ASP A 109 1.61 23.34 6.74
CA ASP A 109 2.73 22.44 7.07
C ASP A 109 2.27 21.23 7.90
N GLU A 110 1.42 21.47 8.92
CA GLU A 110 0.89 20.43 9.80
C GLU A 110 0.01 19.41 9.05
N GLN A 111 -0.85 19.90 8.16
CA GLN A 111 -1.69 19.06 7.31
C GLN A 111 -0.85 18.27 6.31
N PHE A 112 0.20 18.87 5.76
CA PHE A 112 1.10 18.20 4.84
C PHE A 112 1.90 17.08 5.54
N GLU A 113 2.40 17.33 6.75
CA GLU A 113 3.05 16.29 7.58
C GLU A 113 2.06 15.15 7.90
N GLN A 114 0.80 15.48 8.22
CA GLN A 114 -0.23 14.48 8.49
C GLN A 114 -0.59 13.67 7.24
N LEU A 115 -0.63 14.29 6.06
CA LEU A 115 -0.77 13.61 4.79
C LEU A 115 0.39 12.63 4.53
N CYS A 116 1.63 13.07 4.77
CA CYS A 116 2.81 12.23 4.65
C CYS A 116 2.74 11.03 5.60
N TYR A 117 2.30 11.26 6.84
CA TYR A 117 2.05 10.20 7.83
C TYR A 117 1.03 9.19 7.32
N ASP A 118 -0.12 9.62 6.82
CA ASP A 118 -1.16 8.71 6.31
C ASP A 118 -0.68 7.92 5.08
N ILE A 119 0.13 8.54 4.21
CA ILE A 119 0.76 7.86 3.07
C ILE A 119 1.69 6.74 3.55
N LEU A 120 2.58 7.03 4.50
CA LEU A 120 3.53 6.04 5.04
C LEU A 120 2.80 4.95 5.84
N TYR A 121 1.75 5.31 6.57
CA TYR A 121 0.90 4.38 7.30
C TYR A 121 0.26 3.33 6.38
N ALA A 122 -0.16 3.74 5.18
CA ALA A 122 -0.77 2.87 4.18
C ALA A 122 0.25 2.12 3.30
N HIS A 123 1.55 2.39 3.44
CA HIS A 123 2.57 1.90 2.54
C HIS A 123 3.07 0.49 2.93
N ALA A 124 2.92 -0.48 2.03
CA ALA A 124 3.18 -1.91 2.30
C ALA A 124 4.62 -2.27 2.71
N MET A 125 5.60 -1.39 2.47
CA MET A 125 6.98 -1.61 2.94
C MET A 125 7.12 -1.50 4.46
N PHE A 126 6.22 -0.76 5.11
CA PHE A 126 6.39 -0.36 6.50
C PHE A 126 5.43 -1.06 7.45
N ASP A 127 5.88 -1.22 8.70
CA ASP A 127 5.03 -1.66 9.79
C ASP A 127 4.29 -0.45 10.38
N SER A 128 3.00 -0.33 10.04
CA SER A 128 2.15 0.78 10.47
C SER A 128 1.97 0.86 11.99
N SER A 129 2.28 -0.19 12.75
CA SER A 129 2.23 -0.15 14.22
C SER A 129 3.39 0.63 14.84
N THR A 130 4.45 0.89 14.07
CA THR A 130 5.69 1.52 14.54
C THR A 130 5.79 3.01 14.20
N ILE A 131 4.89 3.52 13.35
CA ILE A 131 4.94 4.88 12.84
C ILE A 131 4.70 5.92 13.94
N ARG A 132 5.57 6.91 13.99
CA ARG A 132 5.52 8.02 14.95
C ARG A 132 5.67 9.33 14.19
N LYS A 133 4.69 10.21 14.33
CA LYS A 133 4.85 11.62 13.97
C LYS A 133 5.63 12.29 15.10
N LEU A 134 6.73 12.96 14.77
CA LEU A 134 7.64 13.60 15.72
C LEU A 134 7.58 15.12 15.50
N GLY A 135 7.38 15.83 16.60
CA GLY A 135 7.31 17.29 16.61
C GLY A 135 5.92 17.88 16.40
N SER A 136 5.80 19.12 16.84
CA SER A 136 4.82 20.08 16.32
C SER A 136 5.56 20.93 15.31
N SER A 137 4.90 21.44 14.27
CA SER A 137 5.50 22.29 13.21
C SER A 137 6.36 23.50 13.68
N ARG A 138 6.47 23.76 15.00
CA ARG A 138 7.27 24.82 15.63
C ARG A 138 8.35 24.35 16.63
N SER A 139 8.53 23.06 16.89
CA SER A 139 9.61 22.57 17.75
C SER A 139 10.91 22.36 16.97
N ARG A 140 12.06 22.74 17.56
CA ARG A 140 13.40 22.51 16.99
C ARG A 140 13.78 21.03 17.12
N ASP A 141 13.08 20.15 16.40
CA ASP A 141 13.29 18.70 16.46
C ASP A 141 14.33 18.18 15.47
N GLY A 142 15.23 19.06 15.01
CA GLY A 142 16.34 18.67 14.13
C GLY A 142 15.92 18.26 12.72
N GLY A 143 14.65 18.46 12.34
CA GLY A 143 14.13 18.21 11.01
C GLY A 143 13.64 16.78 10.73
N ARG A 144 13.46 15.94 11.76
CA ARG A 144 12.77 14.65 11.62
C ARG A 144 11.27 14.84 11.89
N ASP A 145 10.45 14.50 10.92
CA ASP A 145 8.99 14.71 11.06
C ASP A 145 8.28 13.38 11.31
N ILE A 146 8.78 12.28 10.74
CA ILE A 146 8.18 10.94 10.89
C ILE A 146 9.27 9.88 11.06
N GLU A 147 9.04 8.94 11.99
CA GLU A 147 9.85 7.73 12.20
C GLU A 147 8.98 6.49 11.96
N ILE A 148 9.50 5.48 11.26
CA ILE A 148 8.78 4.23 10.98
C ILE A 148 9.75 3.08 10.74
N MET A 149 9.35 1.84 11.03
CA MET A 149 10.14 0.64 10.77
C MET A 149 9.67 -0.06 9.48
N GLU A 150 10.59 -0.67 8.73
CA GLU A 150 10.20 -1.64 7.68
C GLU A 150 9.45 -2.81 8.30
N ALA A 151 8.47 -3.34 7.57
CA ALA A 151 7.83 -4.60 7.93
C ALA A 151 8.87 -5.74 7.92
N ALA A 152 8.88 -6.54 8.99
CA ALA A 152 9.80 -7.67 9.12
C ALA A 152 9.54 -8.70 8.00
N ARG A 153 10.54 -8.93 7.14
CA ARG A 153 10.42 -9.89 6.02
C ARG A 153 10.61 -11.35 6.45
N SER A 154 11.06 -11.59 7.68
CA SER A 154 11.37 -12.92 8.23
C SER A 154 11.44 -12.87 9.75
N ALA A 155 11.06 -13.97 10.42
CA ALA A 155 11.11 -14.09 11.87
C ALA A 155 12.53 -13.83 12.41
N GLY A 156 12.66 -12.89 13.35
CA GLY A 156 13.93 -12.53 13.99
C GLY A 156 14.70 -11.37 13.35
N ASN A 157 14.32 -10.91 12.15
CA ASN A 157 14.89 -9.70 11.57
C ASN A 157 14.05 -8.48 11.99
N LYS A 158 14.66 -7.55 12.73
CA LYS A 158 14.05 -6.25 13.00
C LYS A 158 14.19 -5.43 11.72
N GLY A 159 13.06 -5.03 11.14
CA GLY A 159 13.06 -4.17 9.95
C GLY A 159 13.88 -2.90 10.18
N ARG A 160 14.34 -2.28 9.09
CA ARG A 160 15.18 -1.08 9.17
C ARG A 160 14.40 0.09 9.72
N LYS A 161 15.09 0.92 10.51
CA LYS A 161 14.51 2.18 10.98
C LYS A 161 14.61 3.27 9.91
N TRP A 162 13.48 3.91 9.60
CA TRP A 162 13.38 5.00 8.64
C TRP A 162 13.04 6.32 9.31
N ILE A 163 13.64 7.40 8.80
CA ILE A 163 13.26 8.78 9.13
C ILE A 163 12.85 9.50 7.85
N PHE A 164 11.74 10.23 7.94
CA PHE A 164 11.26 11.09 6.87
C PHE A 164 11.22 12.54 7.30
N GLN A 165 11.68 13.41 6.39
CA GLN A 165 11.49 14.85 6.46
C GLN A 165 10.39 15.26 5.46
N CYS A 166 9.39 15.97 5.95
CA CYS A 166 8.26 16.48 5.21
C CYS A 166 8.46 17.97 4.94
N LYS A 167 8.39 18.37 3.67
CA LYS A 167 8.54 19.76 3.28
C LYS A 167 7.44 20.22 2.34
N LEU A 168 6.48 20.94 2.90
CA LEU A 168 5.57 21.76 2.11
C LEU A 168 6.33 22.99 1.60
N THR A 169 6.20 23.28 0.32
CA THR A 169 6.81 24.45 -0.31
C THR A 169 5.93 24.98 -1.43
N GLN A 170 5.94 26.31 -1.57
CA GLN A 170 5.28 27.03 -2.66
C GLN A 170 6.21 27.21 -3.87
N SER A 171 7.49 26.86 -3.72
CA SER A 171 8.46 26.83 -4.82
C SER A 171 8.20 25.63 -5.73
N ASN A 172 8.50 25.77 -7.03
CA ASN A 172 8.39 24.66 -7.98
C ASN A 172 9.43 23.55 -7.73
N SER A 173 10.53 23.87 -7.04
CA SER A 173 11.55 22.89 -6.67
C SER A 173 12.05 23.04 -5.23
N LEU A 174 12.56 21.92 -4.70
CA LEU A 174 13.23 21.80 -3.42
C LEU A 174 14.71 21.43 -3.63
N GLY A 175 15.60 22.32 -3.19
CA GLY A 175 17.05 22.16 -3.32
C GLY A 175 17.78 21.88 -2.01
N ALA A 176 19.07 21.58 -2.13
CA ALA A 176 19.95 21.10 -1.04
C ALA A 176 20.00 21.98 0.22
N THR A 177 19.76 23.29 0.10
CA THR A 177 19.83 24.25 1.22
C THR A 177 18.60 24.19 2.13
N LYS A 178 17.50 23.61 1.63
CA LYS A 178 16.20 23.53 2.33
C LYS A 178 16.06 22.28 3.19
N VAL A 179 16.93 21.29 2.99
CA VAL A 179 17.02 20.04 3.74
C VAL A 179 18.39 20.03 4.39
N GLN A 180 18.47 20.41 5.67
CA GLN A 180 19.73 20.53 6.40
C GLN A 180 19.97 19.30 7.30
N ASP A 181 21.23 19.09 7.67
CA ASP A 181 21.63 18.18 8.76
C ASP A 181 21.22 16.70 8.60
N ILE A 182 21.08 16.22 7.36
CA ILE A 182 20.73 14.81 7.05
C ILE A 182 21.70 13.82 7.73
N GLY A 183 23.01 14.09 7.63
CA GLY A 183 24.04 13.21 8.20
C GLY A 183 23.91 13.11 9.71
N ASP A 184 23.88 14.26 10.39
CA ASP A 184 23.76 14.33 11.84
C ASP A 184 22.46 13.70 12.34
N MET A 185 21.35 13.88 11.62
CA MET A 185 20.05 13.30 11.95
C MET A 185 20.06 11.78 11.87
N VAL A 186 20.60 11.22 10.79
CA VAL A 186 20.68 9.78 10.58
C VAL A 186 21.59 9.14 11.63
N ASP A 187 22.74 9.77 11.89
CA ASP A 187 23.72 9.31 12.88
C ASP A 187 23.15 9.38 14.31
N LEU A 188 22.52 10.50 14.69
CA LEU A 188 21.93 10.70 16.03
C LEU A 188 20.80 9.71 16.35
N HIS A 189 20.02 9.33 15.35
CA HIS A 189 18.84 8.49 15.54
C HIS A 189 19.04 7.04 15.12
N ALA A 190 20.26 6.68 14.73
CA ALA A 190 20.63 5.36 14.21
C ALA A 190 19.63 4.89 13.14
N ALA A 191 19.25 5.79 12.23
CA ALA A 191 18.37 5.45 11.12
C ALA A 191 19.18 4.65 10.08
N GLU A 192 18.51 3.71 9.44
CA GLU A 192 19.08 2.88 8.36
C GLU A 192 18.42 3.19 7.01
N GLY A 193 17.37 4.03 7.03
CA GLY A 193 16.71 4.60 5.87
C GLY A 193 16.35 6.06 6.09
N PHE A 194 16.40 6.83 5.02
CA PHE A 194 16.09 8.25 5.00
C PHE A 194 15.20 8.58 3.80
N GLY A 195 14.26 9.51 3.98
CA GLY A 195 13.40 9.96 2.90
C GLY A 195 12.99 11.42 3.04
N VAL A 196 12.82 12.07 1.89
CA VAL A 196 12.22 13.41 1.80
C VAL A 196 10.87 13.31 1.11
N MET A 197 9.85 13.90 1.70
CA MET A 197 8.51 14.03 1.12
C MET A 197 8.22 15.51 0.89
N THR A 198 7.88 15.92 -0.33
CA THR A 198 7.68 17.34 -0.64
C THR A 198 6.61 17.60 -1.70
N SER A 199 5.91 18.73 -1.57
CA SER A 199 4.90 19.20 -2.52
C SER A 199 5.47 19.80 -3.81
N ALA A 200 6.77 19.67 -4.05
CA ALA A 200 7.48 20.19 -5.22
C ALA A 200 8.35 19.12 -5.89
N LEU A 201 9.01 19.47 -7.00
CA LEU A 201 10.04 18.63 -7.58
C LEU A 201 11.31 18.68 -6.72
N ILE A 202 11.98 17.55 -6.56
CA ILE A 202 13.31 17.51 -5.94
C ILE A 202 14.32 17.83 -7.05
N ASP A 203 15.19 18.81 -6.82
CA ASP A 203 16.22 19.15 -7.80
C ASP A 203 17.46 18.25 -7.69
N ALA A 204 18.32 18.30 -8.72
CA ALA A 204 19.54 17.51 -8.77
C ALA A 204 20.48 17.77 -7.58
N THR A 205 20.53 19.00 -7.07
CA THR A 205 21.42 19.34 -5.95
C THR A 205 21.02 18.63 -4.66
N LEU A 206 19.71 18.48 -4.44
CA LEU A 206 19.20 17.75 -3.29
C LEU A 206 19.41 16.24 -3.45
N TYR A 207 19.21 15.67 -4.64
CA TYR A 207 19.55 14.28 -4.91
C TYR A 207 21.04 14.00 -4.68
N ASP A 208 21.94 14.79 -5.27
CA ASP A 208 23.39 14.65 -5.10
C ASP A 208 23.80 14.71 -3.63
N LYS A 209 23.16 15.57 -2.84
CA LYS A 209 23.37 15.68 -1.39
C LYS A 209 22.89 14.44 -0.65
N ILE A 210 21.68 13.96 -0.95
CA ILE A 210 21.09 12.78 -0.31
C ILE A 210 21.97 11.56 -0.62
N ASP A 211 22.25 11.31 -1.89
CA ASP A 211 23.03 10.16 -2.36
C ASP A 211 24.45 10.22 -1.78
N GLY A 212 25.10 11.39 -1.86
CA GLY A 212 26.43 11.58 -1.30
C GLY A 212 26.52 11.36 0.22
N ILE A 213 25.46 11.61 0.99
CA ILE A 213 25.45 11.36 2.44
C ILE A 213 25.06 9.90 2.75
N CYS A 214 24.03 9.39 2.06
CA CYS A 214 23.43 8.10 2.34
C CYS A 214 24.28 6.94 1.83
N ASP A 215 24.84 7.04 0.62
CA ASP A 215 25.69 5.99 0.05
C ASP A 215 26.93 5.75 0.90
N ARG A 216 27.58 6.83 1.36
CA ARG A 216 28.74 6.75 2.27
C ARG A 216 28.43 6.04 3.58
N ARG A 217 27.18 6.08 4.04
CA ARG A 217 26.72 5.47 5.30
C ARG A 217 25.95 4.17 5.08
N SER A 218 25.82 3.70 3.84
CA SER A 218 24.97 2.55 3.48
C SER A 218 23.51 2.69 3.92
N ILE A 219 22.99 3.92 3.89
CA ILE A 219 21.62 4.28 4.26
C ILE A 219 20.73 4.15 3.04
N ARG A 220 19.56 3.54 3.20
CA ARG A 220 18.59 3.47 2.11
C ARG A 220 17.88 4.80 1.91
N THR A 221 17.51 5.08 0.67
CA THR A 221 16.79 6.30 0.31
C THR A 221 15.40 5.96 -0.22
N LEU A 222 14.39 6.75 0.15
CA LEU A 222 13.05 6.69 -0.41
C LEU A 222 12.45 8.10 -0.42
N ASN A 223 12.38 8.73 -1.59
CA ASN A 223 11.95 10.10 -1.73
C ASN A 223 10.62 10.20 -2.45
N PHE A 224 9.78 11.13 -2.03
CA PHE A 224 8.50 11.44 -2.63
C PHE A 224 8.47 12.91 -3.05
N SER A 225 8.65 13.17 -4.35
CA SER A 225 8.34 14.48 -4.92
C SER A 225 6.83 14.61 -5.13
N VAL A 226 6.38 15.78 -5.57
CA VAL A 226 4.99 16.01 -5.99
C VAL A 226 4.48 14.94 -6.97
N LEU A 227 5.36 14.38 -7.82
CA LEU A 227 5.00 13.36 -8.79
C LEU A 227 4.64 12.03 -8.11
N GLU A 228 5.48 11.57 -7.18
CA GLU A 228 5.24 10.33 -6.43
C GLU A 228 4.03 10.50 -5.51
N LEU A 229 3.90 11.65 -4.84
CA LEU A 229 2.75 11.94 -3.99
C LEU A 229 1.44 11.91 -4.78
N ASN A 230 1.40 12.55 -5.96
CA ASN A 230 0.22 12.49 -6.84
C ASN A 230 -0.13 11.04 -7.21
N ARG A 231 0.86 10.22 -7.59
CA ARG A 231 0.63 8.81 -7.95
C ARG A 231 0.09 8.01 -6.76
N VAL A 232 0.63 8.22 -5.56
CA VAL A 232 0.15 7.56 -4.34
C VAL A 232 -1.28 7.98 -4.02
N LEU A 233 -1.62 9.27 -4.17
CA LEU A 233 -2.95 9.80 -3.90
C LEU A 233 -4.00 9.37 -4.91
N VAL A 234 -3.62 9.16 -6.18
CA VAL A 234 -4.48 8.52 -7.19
C VAL A 234 -4.85 7.11 -6.74
N ARG A 235 -3.88 6.35 -6.19
CA ARG A 235 -4.08 4.97 -5.73
C ARG A 235 -4.81 4.88 -4.38
N ASN A 236 -4.85 5.96 -3.60
CA ASN A 236 -5.44 6.01 -2.27
C ASN A 236 -6.54 7.09 -2.18
N PRO A 237 -7.73 6.86 -2.80
CA PRO A 237 -8.79 7.86 -2.88
C PRO A 237 -9.33 8.29 -1.51
N THR A 238 -9.27 7.41 -0.49
CA THR A 238 -9.69 7.73 0.88
C THR A 238 -8.78 8.78 1.52
N VAL A 239 -7.45 8.61 1.40
CA VAL A 239 -6.47 9.60 1.87
C VAL A 239 -6.63 10.90 1.08
N ARG A 240 -6.76 10.80 -0.25
CA ARG A 240 -6.96 11.98 -1.12
C ARG A 240 -8.16 12.83 -0.69
N LYS A 241 -9.34 12.24 -0.54
CA LYS A 241 -10.56 12.96 -0.15
C LYS A 241 -10.46 13.66 1.22
N ARG A 242 -9.62 13.15 2.12
CA ARG A 242 -9.39 13.75 3.45
C ARG A 242 -8.64 15.08 3.36
N TYR A 243 -7.64 15.18 2.49
CA TYR A 243 -6.76 16.35 2.38
C TYR A 243 -7.15 17.28 1.22
N PHE A 244 -7.80 16.75 0.19
CA PHE A 244 -8.22 17.47 -1.01
C PHE A 244 -9.69 17.13 -1.31
N PRO A 245 -10.64 17.61 -0.48
CA PRO A 245 -12.07 17.28 -0.65
C PRO A 245 -12.66 17.86 -1.94
N ASP A 246 -12.09 18.97 -2.44
CA ASP A 246 -12.58 19.71 -3.61
C ASP A 246 -11.85 19.34 -4.91
N SER A 247 -11.08 18.23 -4.92
CA SER A 247 -10.23 17.79 -6.04
C SER A 247 -10.64 16.46 -6.69
#